data_AF-A0AAD6XQM1-F1
#
_entry.id   AF-A0AAD6XQM1-F1
#
_cell.length_a   1.000
_cell.length_b   1.000
_cell.length_c   1.000
_cell.angle_alpha   90.00
_cell.angle_beta   90.00
_cell.angle_gamma   90.00
#
_symmetry.space_group_name_H-M   'P 1'
#
loop_
_entity.id
_entity.type
_entity.pdbx_description
1 polymer ?
#
loop_
_entity_poly.entity_id
_entity_poly.type
_entity_poly.pdbx_seq_one_letter_code
_entity_poly.pdbx_strand_id
1 'polypeptide(L)'
;MRFTALLLAIFSSGVLAQNGLFQNTTFPQTFDAFLPSNFSDLLALAKFRPGYVPFETLRAVPLDAEHAASFEYSQKLTPPEGFLHTLRTYYFSLALLANGFPSGTPGVPQISFEELNRRLYHTCLLHDLGWTMTPEGRAHPAHAMTFELHGAFMAYEYLHNAAPDLDAHQVGDIVESIVLHTSEWASGMSSAVKTLLTLTANFDIFGYNATVPGPYAQLLNRQTVAEVEKEYPRGSFVNDLKVIFDREFALKPDCLVSHFPGGRDIFFQDMAVGDCGTGCAWR
;
A
#
# COMPACT_ATOMS: atom_id res chain seq x y z
N MET A 1 -1.14 -25.89 12.37
CA MET A 1 -2.11 -25.47 13.41
C MET A 1 -1.60 -24.25 14.20
N ARG A 2 -1.29 -23.12 13.54
CA ARG A 2 -0.89 -21.85 14.19
C ARG A 2 -1.36 -20.60 13.44
N PHE A 3 -2.38 -20.70 12.58
CA PHE A 3 -2.86 -19.56 11.78
C PHE A 3 -4.21 -18.99 12.22
N THR A 4 -4.97 -19.69 13.08
CA THR A 4 -6.27 -19.23 13.59
C THR A 4 -6.18 -18.25 14.76
N ALA A 5 -4.99 -18.01 15.34
CA ALA A 5 -4.82 -17.12 16.48
C ALA A 5 -4.71 -15.63 16.10
N LEU A 6 -4.43 -15.31 14.83
CA LEU A 6 -4.26 -13.92 14.38
C LEU A 6 -5.60 -13.18 14.23
N LEU A 7 -6.68 -13.89 13.88
CA LEU A 7 -8.02 -13.29 13.76
C LEU A 7 -8.56 -12.74 15.09
N LEU A 8 -8.22 -13.39 16.22
CA LEU A 8 -8.70 -12.95 17.55
C LEU A 8 -7.90 -11.77 18.12
N ALA A 9 -6.66 -11.54 17.68
CA ALA A 9 -5.84 -10.45 18.21
C ALA A 9 -6.21 -9.08 17.59
N ILE A 10 -6.78 -9.06 16.39
CA ILE A 10 -7.18 -7.81 15.70
C ILE A 10 -8.52 -7.27 16.26
N PHE A 11 -9.38 -8.13 16.82
CA PHE A 11 -10.74 -7.73 17.22
C PHE A 11 -11.10 -7.97 18.70
N SER A 12 -10.19 -8.47 19.56
CA SER A 12 -10.53 -8.77 20.97
C SER A 12 -10.45 -7.60 21.95
N SER A 13 -10.16 -6.37 21.51
CA SER A 13 -10.38 -5.16 22.30
C SER A 13 -11.60 -4.39 21.80
N GLY A 14 -12.76 -5.04 21.83
CA GLY A 14 -14.05 -4.37 21.80
C GLY A 14 -14.22 -3.51 23.05
N VAL A 15 -13.64 -2.32 23.05
CA VAL A 15 -14.06 -1.24 23.93
C VAL A 15 -15.37 -0.71 23.35
N LEU A 16 -16.44 -0.96 24.09
CA LEU A 16 -17.75 -0.34 23.93
C LEU A 16 -17.59 1.12 23.50
N ALA A 17 -18.28 1.48 22.42
CA ALA A 17 -18.46 2.84 21.93
C ALA A 17 -18.60 3.82 23.10
N GLN A 18 -17.54 4.58 23.37
CA GLN A 18 -17.65 5.86 24.05
C GLN A 18 -17.61 6.92 22.95
N ASN A 19 -18.69 7.68 22.86
CA ASN A 19 -18.80 8.91 22.08
C ASN A 19 -17.80 9.96 22.61
N GLY A 20 -16.52 9.73 22.36
CA GLY A 20 -15.42 10.62 22.69
C GLY A 20 -14.56 10.77 21.45
N LEU A 21 -14.46 12.00 20.95
CA LEU A 21 -13.52 12.39 19.90
C LEU A 21 -12.14 11.77 20.18
N PHE A 22 -11.73 10.81 19.36
CA PHE A 22 -10.34 10.38 19.28
C PHE A 22 -9.55 11.58 18.73
N GLN A 23 -9.07 12.47 19.61
CA GLN A 23 -8.12 13.50 19.21
C GLN A 23 -6.74 12.84 19.08
N ASN A 24 -6.55 12.11 18.00
CA ASN A 24 -5.24 11.56 17.67
C ASN A 24 -4.35 12.73 17.19
N THR A 25 -3.55 13.30 18.09
CA THR A 25 -2.63 14.40 17.75
C THR A 25 -1.48 13.97 16.84
N THR A 26 -1.36 12.67 16.55
CA THR A 26 -0.32 12.11 15.70
C THR A 26 -0.54 12.42 14.22
N PHE A 27 -1.79 12.50 13.76
CA PHE A 27 -2.10 12.72 12.35
C PHE A 27 -2.70 14.12 12.13
N PRO A 28 -2.29 14.83 11.07
CA PRO A 28 -3.05 15.97 10.57
C PRO A 28 -4.52 15.60 10.33
N GLN A 29 -5.43 16.55 10.56
CA GLN A 29 -6.88 16.31 10.39
C GLN A 29 -7.29 16.20 8.92
N THR A 30 -6.55 16.86 8.03
CA THR A 30 -6.79 16.85 6.58
C THR A 30 -5.47 16.77 5.82
N PHE A 31 -5.55 16.31 4.58
CA PHE A 31 -4.45 16.22 3.63
C PHE A 31 -4.87 16.77 2.28
N ASP A 32 -3.90 17.07 1.43
CA ASP A 32 -4.15 17.40 0.04
C ASP A 32 -4.75 16.18 -0.67
N ALA A 33 -5.95 16.31 -1.26
CA ALA A 33 -6.64 15.20 -1.92
C ALA A 33 -5.98 14.79 -3.25
N PHE A 34 -5.23 15.72 -3.86
CA PHE A 34 -4.52 15.53 -5.11
C PHE A 34 -3.09 16.05 -5.02
N LEU A 35 -2.17 15.31 -5.62
CA LEU A 35 -0.73 15.55 -5.56
C LEU A 35 -0.12 15.44 -6.96
N PRO A 36 1.02 16.08 -7.23
CA PRO A 36 1.73 15.86 -8.49
C PRO A 36 2.00 14.37 -8.70
N SER A 37 1.68 13.85 -9.90
CA SER A 37 1.96 12.45 -10.25
C SER A 37 3.45 12.18 -10.43
N ASN A 38 4.24 13.23 -10.67
CA ASN A 38 5.68 13.14 -10.78
C ASN A 38 6.34 13.20 -9.39
N PHE A 39 7.25 12.27 -9.13
CA PHE A 39 7.94 12.16 -7.84
C PHE A 39 8.78 13.39 -7.48
N SER A 40 9.46 14.02 -8.45
CA SER A 40 10.27 15.21 -8.18
C SER A 40 9.40 16.37 -7.69
N ASP A 41 8.26 16.60 -8.36
CA ASP A 41 7.32 17.66 -7.99
C ASP A 41 6.65 17.36 -6.64
N LEU A 42 6.29 16.08 -6.41
CA LEU A 42 5.76 15.63 -5.12
C LEU A 42 6.76 15.86 -3.98
N LEU A 43 8.03 15.48 -4.16
CA LEU A 43 9.08 15.66 -3.14
C LEU A 43 9.43 17.12 -2.90
N ALA A 44 9.26 17.99 -3.90
CA ALA A 44 9.40 19.44 -3.72
C ALA A 44 8.26 20.04 -2.89
N LEU A 45 7.05 19.45 -2.95
CA LEU A 45 5.89 19.86 -2.15
C LEU A 45 5.92 19.26 -0.74
N ALA A 46 6.28 17.98 -0.64
CA ALA A 46 6.27 17.22 0.59
C ALA A 46 7.34 17.74 1.57
N LYS A 47 6.99 17.72 2.86
CA LYS A 47 7.89 18.13 3.94
C LYS A 47 8.25 16.92 4.77
N PHE A 48 8.65 15.83 4.10
CA PHE A 48 8.95 14.57 4.77
C PHE A 48 10.02 14.78 5.83
N ARG A 49 9.64 14.45 7.07
CA ARG A 49 10.51 14.47 8.25
C ARG A 49 10.26 13.16 8.96
N PRO A 50 11.04 12.09 8.68
CA PRO A 50 10.78 10.75 9.18
C PRO A 50 11.02 10.64 10.69
N GLY A 51 10.11 11.20 11.47
CA GLY A 51 10.04 11.07 12.92
C GLY A 51 9.66 9.64 13.29
N TYR A 52 10.18 9.19 14.42
CA TYR A 52 9.80 7.89 14.96
C TYR A 52 8.32 7.91 15.35
N VAL A 53 7.54 6.98 14.79
CA VAL A 53 6.17 6.68 15.17
C VAL A 53 6.13 5.21 15.61
N PRO A 54 5.80 4.90 16.87
CA PRO A 54 5.69 3.52 17.33
C PRO A 54 4.65 2.73 16.53
N PHE A 55 4.92 1.45 16.26
CA PHE A 55 3.94 0.59 15.58
C PHE A 55 2.60 0.53 16.31
N GLU A 56 2.60 0.55 17.65
CA GLU A 56 1.38 0.61 18.46
C GLU A 56 0.50 1.82 18.15
N THR A 57 1.11 2.98 17.86
CA THR A 57 0.37 4.19 17.47
C THR A 57 -0.29 4.02 16.10
N LEU A 58 0.41 3.38 15.15
CA LEU A 58 -0.13 3.10 13.82
C LEU A 58 -1.24 2.06 13.90
N ARG A 59 -1.07 1.00 14.70
CA ARG A 59 -2.05 -0.06 14.91
C ARG A 59 -3.30 0.40 15.66
N ALA A 60 -3.21 1.49 16.43
CA ALA A 60 -4.34 2.08 17.13
C ALA A 60 -5.30 2.88 16.22
N VAL A 61 -4.98 3.06 14.93
CA VAL A 61 -5.91 3.67 13.97
C VAL A 61 -7.15 2.79 13.85
N PRO A 62 -8.37 3.32 14.08
CA PRO A 62 -9.58 2.52 14.05
C PRO A 62 -9.83 1.88 12.68
N LEU A 63 -10.22 0.61 12.71
CA LEU A 63 -10.68 -0.17 11.57
C LEU A 63 -12.05 -0.78 11.93
N ASP A 64 -12.94 -0.87 10.96
CA ASP A 64 -14.30 -1.38 11.14
C ASP A 64 -14.51 -2.74 10.45
N ALA A 65 -15.77 -3.16 10.32
CA ALA A 65 -16.14 -4.43 9.70
C ALA A 65 -15.83 -4.50 8.19
N GLU A 66 -15.92 -3.38 7.44
CA GLU A 66 -15.59 -3.37 6.01
C GLU A 66 -14.08 -3.57 5.82
N HIS A 67 -13.27 -2.98 6.69
CA HIS A 67 -11.82 -3.19 6.73
C HIS A 67 -11.48 -4.66 7.05
N ALA A 68 -12.16 -5.26 8.03
CA ALA A 68 -12.00 -6.67 8.38
C ALA A 68 -12.26 -7.60 7.18
N ALA A 69 -13.33 -7.33 6.43
CA ALA A 69 -13.68 -8.13 5.26
C ALA A 69 -12.61 -8.03 4.16
N SER A 70 -12.05 -6.84 3.90
CA SER A 70 -10.96 -6.67 2.92
C SER A 70 -9.68 -7.40 3.34
N PHE A 71 -9.37 -7.41 4.63
CA PHE A 71 -8.27 -8.18 5.19
C PHE A 71 -8.44 -9.67 4.88
N GLU A 72 -9.61 -10.24 5.20
CA GLU A 72 -9.89 -11.67 4.98
C GLU A 72 -9.86 -12.02 3.49
N TYR A 73 -10.44 -11.17 2.64
CA TYR A 73 -10.45 -11.37 1.19
C TYR A 73 -9.05 -11.37 0.59
N SER A 74 -8.22 -10.39 0.97
CA SER A 74 -6.81 -10.33 0.53
C SER A 74 -5.99 -11.50 1.06
N GLN A 75 -6.13 -11.83 2.35
CA GLN A 75 -5.41 -12.96 2.96
C GLN A 75 -5.70 -14.29 2.26
N LYS A 76 -6.94 -14.48 1.81
CA LYS A 76 -7.37 -15.70 1.11
C LYS A 76 -6.76 -15.82 -0.30
N LEU A 77 -6.61 -14.71 -1.02
CA LEU A 77 -6.34 -14.71 -2.44
C LEU A 77 -4.88 -14.37 -2.79
N THR A 78 -4.22 -13.55 -1.98
CA THR A 78 -2.86 -13.09 -2.21
C THR A 78 -1.86 -14.13 -1.67
N PRO A 79 -0.73 -14.39 -2.35
CA PRO A 79 0.34 -15.23 -1.80
C PRO A 79 0.78 -14.75 -0.40
N PRO A 80 1.16 -15.64 0.53
CA PRO A 80 1.37 -15.27 1.94
C PRO A 80 2.31 -14.09 2.17
N GLU A 81 3.48 -14.08 1.52
CA GLU A 81 4.46 -12.98 1.65
C GLU A 81 3.97 -11.69 0.97
N GLY A 82 3.21 -11.81 -0.12
CA GLY A 82 2.53 -10.67 -0.77
C GLY A 82 1.44 -10.07 0.12
N PHE A 83 0.69 -10.91 0.84
CA PHE A 83 -0.28 -10.41 1.82
C PHE A 83 0.42 -9.62 2.95
N LEU A 84 1.55 -10.11 3.47
CA LEU A 84 2.33 -9.36 4.46
C LEU A 84 2.87 -8.04 3.89
N HIS A 85 3.25 -8.00 2.61
CA HIS A 85 3.59 -6.75 1.92
C HIS A 85 2.43 -5.75 1.94
N THR A 86 1.21 -6.16 1.61
CA THR A 86 0.04 -5.26 1.66
C THR A 86 -0.17 -4.61 3.03
N LEU A 87 0.07 -5.36 4.12
CA LEU A 87 -0.01 -4.85 5.48
C LEU A 87 1.12 -3.86 5.79
N ARG A 88 2.37 -4.17 5.42
CA ARG A 88 3.49 -3.24 5.59
C ARG A 88 3.25 -1.94 4.82
N THR A 89 2.79 -2.02 3.59
CA THR A 89 2.43 -0.88 2.73
C THR A 89 1.39 0.03 3.41
N TYR A 90 0.35 -0.53 4.04
CA TYR A 90 -0.62 0.25 4.82
C TYR A 90 0.03 0.97 6.01
N TYR A 91 0.79 0.26 6.85
CA TYR A 91 1.41 0.86 8.04
C TYR A 91 2.50 1.88 7.69
N PHE A 92 3.26 1.65 6.63
CA PHE A 92 4.18 2.63 6.07
C PHE A 92 3.45 3.87 5.57
N SER A 93 2.27 3.72 4.97
CA SER A 93 1.45 4.87 4.55
C SER A 93 0.97 5.69 5.73
N LEU A 94 0.53 5.05 6.82
CA LEU A 94 0.23 5.74 8.08
C LEU A 94 1.45 6.49 8.63
N ALA A 95 2.61 5.83 8.69
CA ALA A 95 3.83 6.46 9.17
C ALA A 95 4.22 7.70 8.32
N LEU A 96 3.96 7.66 7.00
CA LEU A 96 4.20 8.78 6.10
C LEU A 96 3.19 9.93 6.33
N LEU A 97 1.91 9.61 6.56
CA LEU A 97 0.88 10.60 6.91
C LEU A 97 1.20 11.35 8.21
N ALA A 98 1.77 10.66 9.20
CA ALA A 98 2.22 11.29 10.44
C ALA A 98 3.46 12.20 10.27
N ASN A 99 4.22 12.04 9.18
CA ASN A 99 5.57 12.58 9.03
C ASN A 99 5.74 13.51 7.82
N GLY A 100 4.75 14.36 7.55
CA GLY A 100 4.91 15.47 6.60
C GLY A 100 4.41 15.19 5.18
N PHE A 101 3.46 14.26 5.04
CA PHE A 101 2.64 14.17 3.83
C PHE A 101 1.92 15.51 3.56
N PRO A 102 1.77 15.96 2.29
CA PRO A 102 1.25 17.29 2.00
C PRO A 102 -0.17 17.52 2.53
N SER A 103 -0.38 18.73 3.06
CA SER A 103 -1.62 19.18 3.68
C SER A 103 -1.67 20.71 3.64
N GLY A 104 -2.84 21.26 3.36
CA GLY A 104 -3.08 22.70 3.33
C GLY A 104 -2.42 23.44 2.17
N THR A 105 -2.14 22.76 1.06
CA THR A 105 -1.60 23.45 -0.14
C THR A 105 -2.66 24.38 -0.73
N PRO A 106 -2.33 25.67 -0.97
CA PRO A 106 -3.29 26.63 -1.52
C PRO A 106 -3.90 26.17 -2.85
N GLY A 107 -5.23 26.16 -2.92
CA GLY A 107 -5.98 25.78 -4.13
C GLY A 107 -6.14 24.28 -4.35
N VAL A 108 -5.61 23.43 -3.47
CA VAL A 108 -5.77 21.97 -3.55
C VAL A 108 -6.93 21.53 -2.65
N PRO A 109 -7.92 20.77 -3.18
CA PRO A 109 -8.99 20.19 -2.36
C PRO A 109 -8.40 19.37 -1.21
N GLN A 110 -9.05 19.42 -0.04
CA GLN A 110 -8.60 18.69 1.15
C GLN A 110 -9.47 17.46 1.38
N ILE A 111 -8.86 16.37 1.85
CA ILE A 111 -9.52 15.13 2.30
C ILE A 111 -9.29 14.95 3.79
N SER A 112 -10.30 14.50 4.55
CA SER A 112 -10.12 14.22 5.99
C SER A 112 -9.24 13.00 6.20
N PHE A 113 -8.56 12.92 7.35
CA PHE A 113 -7.79 11.73 7.72
C PHE A 113 -8.64 10.46 7.71
N GLU A 114 -9.85 10.52 8.27
CA GLU A 114 -10.78 9.39 8.32
C GLU A 114 -11.12 8.86 6.93
N GLU A 115 -11.49 9.75 6.02
CA GLU A 115 -11.87 9.40 4.66
C GLU A 115 -10.68 8.89 3.84
N LEU A 116 -9.50 9.53 3.99
CA LEU A 116 -8.27 9.07 3.36
C LEU A 116 -7.86 7.70 3.88
N ASN A 117 -7.89 7.49 5.20
CA ASN A 117 -7.51 6.23 5.84
C ASN A 117 -8.41 5.08 5.38
N ARG A 118 -9.72 5.30 5.31
CA ARG A 118 -10.68 4.28 4.85
C ARG A 118 -10.36 3.80 3.44
N ARG A 119 -10.18 4.73 2.49
CA ARG A 119 -9.79 4.37 1.11
C ARG A 119 -8.42 3.73 1.05
N LEU A 120 -7.45 4.29 1.79
CA LEU A 120 -6.08 3.82 1.83
C LEU A 120 -5.98 2.38 2.31
N TYR A 121 -6.72 1.98 3.34
CA TYR A 121 -6.71 0.61 3.82
C TYR A 121 -7.18 -0.37 2.75
N HIS A 122 -8.36 -0.13 2.15
CA HIS A 122 -8.87 -0.99 1.07
C HIS A 122 -7.87 -1.06 -0.10
N THR A 123 -7.35 0.09 -0.52
CA THR A 123 -6.35 0.17 -1.59
C THR A 123 -5.10 -0.65 -1.27
N CYS A 124 -4.48 -0.46 -0.10
CA CYS A 124 -3.28 -1.20 0.30
C CYS A 124 -3.55 -2.70 0.38
N LEU A 125 -4.64 -3.13 1.01
CA LEU A 125 -4.93 -4.55 1.18
C LEU A 125 -5.26 -5.25 -0.15
N LEU A 126 -5.83 -4.54 -1.13
CA LEU A 126 -6.35 -5.15 -2.36
C LEU A 126 -5.45 -4.97 -3.59
N HIS A 127 -4.40 -4.14 -3.54
CA HIS A 127 -3.64 -3.78 -4.75
C HIS A 127 -2.96 -4.95 -5.48
N ASP A 128 -2.53 -5.96 -4.72
CA ASP A 128 -1.80 -7.11 -5.26
C ASP A 128 -2.66 -8.38 -5.44
N LEU A 129 -3.99 -8.24 -5.44
CA LEU A 129 -4.89 -9.38 -5.73
C LEU A 129 -4.57 -10.06 -7.06
N GLY A 130 -4.03 -9.32 -8.04
CA GLY A 130 -3.61 -9.85 -9.33
C GLY A 130 -2.45 -10.85 -9.26
N TRP A 131 -1.70 -10.91 -8.15
CA TRP A 131 -0.68 -11.93 -7.91
C TRP A 131 -1.24 -13.28 -7.48
N THR A 132 -2.58 -13.39 -7.37
CA THR A 132 -3.23 -14.60 -6.92
C THR A 132 -2.84 -15.84 -7.75
N MET A 133 -2.55 -16.91 -7.04
CA MET A 133 -2.30 -18.25 -7.59
C MET A 133 -3.44 -19.22 -7.30
N THR A 134 -4.47 -18.75 -6.60
CA THR A 134 -5.61 -19.58 -6.20
C THR A 134 -6.47 -19.91 -7.43
N PRO A 135 -7.13 -21.09 -7.48
CA PRO A 135 -8.07 -21.40 -8.54
C PRO A 135 -9.20 -20.38 -8.67
N GLU A 136 -9.67 -19.84 -7.53
CA GLU A 136 -10.71 -18.82 -7.46
C GLU A 136 -10.27 -17.52 -8.13
N GLY A 137 -9.15 -16.94 -7.71
CA GLY A 137 -8.65 -15.70 -8.30
C GLY A 137 -8.23 -15.85 -9.77
N ARG A 138 -7.71 -17.03 -10.15
CA ARG A 138 -7.33 -17.34 -11.55
C ARG A 138 -8.51 -17.67 -12.46
N ALA A 139 -9.70 -17.96 -11.92
CA ALA A 139 -10.92 -18.14 -12.71
C ALA A 139 -11.54 -16.81 -13.17
N HIS A 140 -11.14 -15.69 -12.55
CA HIS A 140 -11.62 -14.36 -12.93
C HIS A 140 -11.18 -14.00 -14.37
N PRO A 141 -12.09 -13.52 -15.25
CA PRO A 141 -11.79 -13.32 -16.68
C PRO A 141 -10.67 -12.31 -16.94
N ALA A 142 -10.43 -11.36 -16.03
CA ALA A 142 -9.33 -10.41 -16.14
C ALA A 142 -7.93 -11.01 -15.90
N HIS A 143 -7.78 -12.29 -15.55
CA HIS A 143 -6.47 -12.89 -15.23
C HIS A 143 -5.44 -12.83 -16.39
N ALA A 144 -5.91 -12.60 -17.61
CA ALA A 144 -5.10 -12.48 -18.81
C ALA A 144 -4.55 -11.05 -19.02
N MET A 145 -5.09 -10.07 -18.30
CA MET A 145 -4.59 -8.69 -18.28
C MET A 145 -3.41 -8.57 -17.31
N THR A 146 -2.68 -7.46 -17.37
CA THR A 146 -1.67 -7.10 -16.36
C THR A 146 -2.21 -7.25 -14.93
N PHE A 147 -1.38 -7.66 -13.98
CA PHE A 147 -1.83 -7.96 -12.62
C PHE A 147 -2.52 -6.77 -11.94
N GLU A 148 -2.14 -5.54 -12.26
CA GLU A 148 -2.76 -4.32 -11.73
C GLU A 148 -4.23 -4.22 -12.16
N LEU A 149 -4.54 -4.48 -13.44
CA LEU A 149 -5.92 -4.50 -13.94
C LEU A 149 -6.69 -5.71 -13.40
N HIS A 150 -6.06 -6.88 -13.35
CA HIS A 150 -6.68 -8.09 -12.81
C HIS A 150 -7.08 -7.89 -11.35
N GLY A 151 -6.15 -7.40 -10.52
CA GLY A 151 -6.39 -7.10 -9.12
C GLY A 151 -7.42 -5.99 -8.94
N ALA A 152 -7.35 -4.92 -9.73
CA ALA A 152 -8.30 -3.82 -9.67
C ALA A 152 -9.74 -4.25 -9.99
N PHE A 153 -9.95 -5.11 -11.01
CA PHE A 153 -11.29 -5.62 -11.31
C PHE A 153 -11.83 -6.53 -10.21
N MET A 154 -10.98 -7.42 -9.67
CA MET A 154 -11.37 -8.23 -8.51
C MET A 154 -11.71 -7.36 -7.29
N ALA A 155 -10.94 -6.29 -7.06
CA ALA A 155 -11.20 -5.34 -5.98
C ALA A 155 -12.51 -4.58 -6.19
N TYR A 156 -12.77 -4.09 -7.42
CA TYR A 156 -14.01 -3.39 -7.77
C TYR A 156 -15.24 -4.27 -7.49
N GLU A 157 -15.25 -5.50 -8.02
CA GLU A 157 -16.36 -6.44 -7.83
C GLU A 157 -16.55 -6.81 -6.35
N TYR A 158 -15.45 -6.99 -5.62
CA TYR A 158 -15.49 -7.26 -4.19
C TYR A 158 -16.08 -6.07 -3.42
N LEU A 159 -15.55 -4.85 -3.60
CA LEU A 159 -15.99 -3.66 -2.85
C LEU A 159 -17.45 -3.32 -3.13
N HIS A 160 -17.89 -3.47 -4.39
CA HIS A 160 -19.29 -3.25 -4.75
C HIS A 160 -20.25 -4.15 -3.97
N ASN A 161 -19.82 -5.35 -3.57
CA ASN A 161 -20.65 -6.31 -2.85
C ASN A 161 -20.44 -6.28 -1.34
N ALA A 162 -19.22 -6.04 -0.87
CA ALA A 162 -18.82 -6.20 0.54
C ALA A 162 -18.60 -4.91 1.31
N ALA A 163 -18.59 -3.75 0.63
CA ALA A 163 -18.42 -2.44 1.26
C ALA A 163 -19.48 -1.44 0.73
N PRO A 164 -20.78 -1.65 1.05
CA PRO A 164 -21.87 -0.82 0.54
C PRO A 164 -21.85 0.63 1.05
N ASP A 165 -21.07 0.94 2.10
CA ASP A 165 -20.92 2.30 2.62
C ASP A 165 -19.85 3.11 1.83
N LEU A 166 -19.18 2.48 0.85
CA LEU A 166 -18.36 3.19 -0.14
C LEU A 166 -19.22 3.70 -1.30
N ASP A 167 -19.20 5.01 -1.53
CA ASP A 167 -19.81 5.61 -2.70
C ASP A 167 -19.00 5.36 -3.98
N ALA A 168 -19.58 5.69 -5.14
CA ALA A 168 -18.94 5.46 -6.43
C ALA A 168 -17.61 6.23 -6.62
N HIS A 169 -17.45 7.39 -5.98
CA HIS A 169 -16.20 8.15 -6.05
C HIS A 169 -15.11 7.49 -5.20
N GLN A 170 -15.46 6.95 -4.04
CA GLN A 170 -14.56 6.21 -3.16
C GLN A 170 -14.09 4.91 -3.80
N VAL A 171 -15.02 4.11 -4.33
CA VAL A 171 -14.69 2.88 -5.06
C VAL A 171 -13.85 3.20 -6.30
N GLY A 172 -14.21 4.26 -7.04
CA GLY A 172 -13.45 4.73 -8.20
C GLY A 172 -12.00 5.08 -7.86
N ASP A 173 -11.78 5.88 -6.81
CA ASP A 173 -10.45 6.28 -6.34
C ASP A 173 -9.62 5.07 -5.88
N ILE A 174 -10.21 4.12 -5.15
CA ILE A 174 -9.54 2.88 -4.73
C ILE A 174 -9.09 2.08 -5.96
N VAL A 175 -10.00 1.82 -6.89
CA VAL A 175 -9.73 0.97 -8.06
C VAL A 175 -8.74 1.64 -9.00
N GLU A 176 -8.89 2.94 -9.27
CA GLU A 176 -7.93 3.71 -10.07
C GLU A 176 -6.54 3.73 -9.42
N SER A 177 -6.48 3.90 -8.08
CA SER A 177 -5.21 3.81 -7.34
C SER A 177 -4.54 2.46 -7.52
N ILE A 178 -5.30 1.35 -7.48
CA ILE A 178 -4.77 0.00 -7.72
C ILE A 178 -4.28 -0.15 -9.16
N VAL A 179 -5.02 0.31 -10.17
CA VAL A 179 -4.57 0.20 -11.58
C VAL A 179 -3.24 0.93 -11.79
N LEU A 180 -3.06 2.08 -11.15
CA LEU A 180 -1.96 3.00 -11.43
C LEU A 180 -0.77 2.86 -10.46
N HIS A 181 -0.81 1.94 -9.50
CA HIS A 181 0.15 1.95 -8.39
C HIS A 181 1.60 1.68 -8.80
N THR A 182 1.82 0.91 -9.87
CA THR A 182 3.15 0.66 -10.47
C THR A 182 3.59 1.74 -11.46
N SER A 183 2.69 2.67 -11.78
CA SER A 183 2.89 3.67 -12.84
C SER A 183 3.33 5.02 -12.29
N GLU A 184 4.34 5.60 -12.92
CA GLU A 184 4.76 6.98 -12.69
C GLU A 184 4.55 7.82 -13.93
N TRP A 185 4.00 9.01 -13.73
CA TRP A 185 3.63 9.89 -14.83
C TRP A 185 4.53 11.12 -14.83
N ALA A 186 4.95 11.54 -16.03
CA ALA A 186 5.81 12.71 -16.18
C ALA A 186 5.14 14.04 -15.79
N SER A 187 3.79 14.07 -15.78
CA SER A 187 2.99 15.24 -15.43
C SER A 187 1.59 14.84 -14.96
N GLY A 188 0.82 15.82 -14.50
CA GLY A 188 -0.56 15.62 -14.03
C GLY A 188 -0.66 15.43 -12.52
N MET A 189 -1.86 15.06 -12.07
CA MET A 189 -2.18 14.88 -10.67
C MET A 189 -2.61 13.43 -10.39
N SER A 190 -2.26 12.93 -9.22
CA SER A 190 -2.71 11.65 -8.65
C SER A 190 -3.51 11.91 -7.38
N SER A 191 -4.41 11.02 -7.02
CA SER A 191 -5.05 11.10 -5.71
C SER A 191 -4.04 10.87 -4.59
N ALA A 192 -4.36 11.35 -3.39
CA ALA A 192 -3.58 11.08 -2.18
C ALA A 192 -3.39 9.57 -1.94
N VAL A 193 -4.45 8.79 -2.17
CA VAL A 193 -4.49 7.34 -1.99
C VAL A 193 -3.50 6.64 -2.93
N LYS A 194 -3.56 6.96 -4.24
CA LYS A 194 -2.62 6.44 -5.24
C LYS A 194 -1.18 6.77 -4.85
N THR A 195 -0.91 8.03 -4.53
CA THR A 195 0.45 8.48 -4.19
C THR A 195 1.02 7.76 -2.97
N LEU A 196 0.23 7.60 -1.90
CA LEU A 196 0.64 6.84 -0.71
C LEU A 196 0.94 5.38 -1.06
N LEU A 197 0.05 4.73 -1.82
CA LEU A 197 0.24 3.35 -2.25
C LEU A 197 1.54 3.21 -3.06
N THR A 198 1.73 4.00 -4.12
CA THR A 198 2.94 3.91 -4.96
C THR A 198 4.21 4.13 -4.13
N LEU A 199 4.25 5.17 -3.28
CA LEU A 199 5.45 5.46 -2.47
C LEU A 199 5.81 4.30 -1.54
N THR A 200 4.82 3.72 -0.88
CA THR A 200 5.04 2.76 0.20
C THR A 200 5.17 1.33 -0.29
N ALA A 201 4.47 0.96 -1.37
CA ALA A 201 4.67 -0.31 -2.05
C ALA A 201 6.08 -0.36 -2.65
N ASN A 202 6.50 0.71 -3.36
CA ASN A 202 7.86 0.79 -3.89
C ASN A 202 8.90 0.82 -2.77
N PHE A 203 8.67 1.56 -1.67
CA PHE A 203 9.56 1.51 -0.51
C PHE A 203 9.74 0.09 0.01
N ASP A 204 8.66 -0.69 0.17
CA ASP A 204 8.73 -2.06 0.67
C ASP A 204 9.31 -3.05 -0.37
N ILE A 205 9.48 -2.65 -1.63
CA ILE A 205 10.11 -3.47 -2.67
C ILE A 205 11.60 -3.13 -2.82
N PHE A 206 11.98 -1.86 -2.74
CA PHE A 206 13.33 -1.39 -3.07
C PHE A 206 14.15 -0.92 -1.86
N GLY A 207 13.48 -0.47 -0.79
CA GLY A 207 14.11 0.00 0.44
C GLY A 207 14.85 1.34 0.32
N TYR A 208 15.60 1.69 1.37
CA TYR A 208 16.20 3.02 1.55
C TYR A 208 17.24 3.43 0.50
N ASN A 209 17.92 2.46 -0.11
CA ASN A 209 19.05 2.69 -1.01
C ASN A 209 18.65 2.69 -2.49
N ALA A 210 17.35 2.56 -2.80
CA ALA A 210 16.88 2.65 -4.18
C ALA A 210 17.16 4.04 -4.76
N THR A 211 17.49 4.05 -6.05
CA THR A 211 17.80 5.29 -6.77
C THR A 211 16.77 5.62 -7.83
N VAL A 212 16.02 4.61 -8.30
CA VAL A 212 14.91 4.75 -9.22
C VAL A 212 13.69 4.08 -8.58
N PRO A 213 12.54 4.77 -8.47
CA PRO A 213 12.20 6.05 -9.06
C PRO A 213 12.50 7.28 -8.18
N GLY A 214 13.02 7.11 -6.97
CA GLY A 214 13.44 8.23 -6.14
C GLY A 214 14.15 7.80 -4.86
N PRO A 215 14.85 8.72 -4.19
CA PRO A 215 15.56 8.41 -2.95
C PRO A 215 14.57 8.16 -1.82
N TYR A 216 14.40 6.89 -1.45
CA TYR A 216 13.50 6.46 -0.38
C TYR A 216 14.06 6.68 1.04
N ALA A 217 15.35 7.03 1.15
CA ALA A 217 16.05 7.34 2.39
C ALA A 217 15.31 8.32 3.33
N GLN A 218 14.51 9.23 2.78
CA GLN A 218 13.85 10.30 3.53
C GLN A 218 12.37 10.04 3.86
N LEU A 219 11.78 8.91 3.44
CA LEU A 219 10.34 8.69 3.61
C LEU A 219 9.97 8.24 5.03
N LEU A 220 10.70 7.26 5.58
CA LEU A 220 10.26 6.53 6.78
C LEU A 220 11.38 6.39 7.81
N ASN A 221 10.99 6.50 9.08
CA ASN A 221 11.93 6.31 10.19
C ASN A 221 12.32 4.82 10.31
N ARG A 222 13.62 4.55 10.45
CA ARG A 222 14.17 3.19 10.51
C ARG A 222 13.64 2.36 11.69
N GLN A 223 13.39 2.99 12.84
CA GLN A 223 12.86 2.29 13.99
C GLN A 223 11.38 1.91 13.77
N THR A 224 10.59 2.80 13.18
CA THR A 224 9.21 2.49 12.77
C THR A 224 9.17 1.33 11.77
N VAL A 225 10.05 1.34 10.76
CA VAL A 225 10.15 0.25 9.77
C VAL A 225 10.51 -1.08 10.46
N ALA A 226 11.50 -1.08 11.35
CA ALA A 226 11.89 -2.28 12.07
C ALA A 226 10.77 -2.86 12.96
N GLU A 227 9.93 -2.01 13.57
CA GLU A 227 8.79 -2.47 14.37
C GLU A 227 7.67 -3.05 13.49
N VAL A 228 7.37 -2.42 12.35
CA VAL A 228 6.40 -2.94 11.38
C VAL A 228 6.85 -4.28 10.79
N GLU A 229 8.12 -4.40 10.39
CA GLU A 229 8.68 -5.65 9.86
C GLU A 229 8.82 -6.75 10.92
N LYS A 230 8.93 -6.38 12.20
CA LYS A 230 8.87 -7.35 13.29
C LYS A 230 7.48 -7.97 13.41
N GLU A 231 6.42 -7.19 13.23
CA GLU A 231 5.04 -7.68 13.25
C GLU A 231 4.67 -8.41 11.96
N TYR A 232 5.11 -7.88 10.81
CA TYR A 232 4.84 -8.42 9.47
C TYR A 232 6.16 -8.73 8.73
N PRO A 233 6.82 -9.85 9.07
CA PRO A 233 8.11 -10.21 8.50
C PRO A 233 8.12 -10.24 6.98
N ARG A 234 9.25 -9.85 6.39
CA ARG A 234 9.46 -9.91 4.94
C ARG A 234 9.70 -11.34 4.43
N GLY A 235 10.13 -12.27 5.27
CA GLY A 235 10.34 -13.66 4.88
C GLY A 235 11.14 -13.81 3.58
N SER A 236 10.59 -14.57 2.63
CA SER A 236 11.12 -14.75 1.26
C SER A 236 10.55 -13.75 0.25
N PHE A 237 9.84 -12.71 0.68
CA PHE A 237 9.05 -11.80 -0.16
C PHE A 237 9.78 -11.35 -1.43
N VAL A 238 11.02 -10.83 -1.31
CA VAL A 238 11.77 -10.34 -2.48
C VAL A 238 12.06 -11.46 -3.49
N ASN A 239 12.33 -12.67 -3.03
CA ASN A 239 12.59 -13.81 -3.92
C ASN A 239 11.30 -14.32 -4.55
N ASP A 240 10.21 -14.40 -3.78
CA ASP A 240 8.89 -14.79 -4.30
C ASP A 240 8.38 -13.76 -5.31
N LEU A 241 8.62 -12.48 -5.05
CA LEU A 241 8.27 -11.37 -5.93
C LEU A 241 9.04 -11.44 -7.25
N LYS A 242 10.33 -11.81 -7.23
CA LYS A 242 11.09 -12.04 -8.46
C LYS A 242 10.45 -13.12 -9.32
N VAL A 243 10.02 -14.23 -8.72
CA VAL A 243 9.34 -15.33 -9.43
C VAL A 243 8.00 -14.87 -10.01
N ILE A 244 7.23 -14.09 -9.25
CA ILE A 244 5.95 -13.51 -9.71
C ILE A 244 6.18 -12.64 -10.93
N PHE A 245 7.12 -11.69 -10.87
CA PHE A 245 7.38 -10.76 -11.97
C PHE A 245 8.05 -11.43 -13.18
N ASP A 246 8.97 -12.37 -13.00
CA ASP A 246 9.54 -13.13 -14.12
C ASP A 246 8.45 -13.85 -14.90
N ARG A 247 7.45 -14.41 -14.21
CA ARG A 247 6.28 -15.01 -14.84
C ARG A 247 5.39 -13.97 -15.51
N GLU A 248 5.12 -12.85 -14.85
CA GLU A 248 4.27 -11.79 -15.39
C GLU A 248 4.87 -11.24 -16.70
N PHE A 249 6.16 -10.89 -16.71
CA PHE A 249 6.87 -10.44 -17.90
C PHE A 249 6.92 -11.48 -19.01
N ALA A 250 7.01 -12.77 -18.69
CA ALA A 250 7.03 -13.83 -19.68
C ALA A 250 5.65 -14.09 -20.31
N LEU A 251 4.58 -14.04 -19.52
CA LEU A 251 3.22 -14.32 -19.98
C LEU A 251 2.54 -13.09 -20.59
N LYS A 252 2.91 -11.90 -20.14
CA LYS A 252 2.29 -10.62 -20.47
C LYS A 252 3.39 -9.59 -20.72
N PRO A 253 4.09 -9.67 -21.87
CA PRO A 253 5.19 -8.76 -22.19
C PRO A 253 4.77 -7.28 -22.31
N ASP A 254 3.47 -7.02 -22.36
CA ASP A 254 2.81 -5.71 -22.39
C ASP A 254 2.22 -5.28 -21.03
N CYS A 255 2.56 -5.98 -19.94
CA CYS A 255 2.10 -5.62 -18.59
C CYS A 255 2.51 -4.19 -18.18
N LEU A 256 1.72 -3.53 -17.35
CA LEU A 256 1.96 -2.13 -16.96
C LEU A 256 3.29 -1.97 -16.22
N VAL A 257 3.62 -2.86 -15.28
CA VAL A 257 4.91 -2.87 -14.59
C VAL A 257 6.12 -3.02 -15.52
N SER A 258 5.98 -3.52 -16.76
CA SER A 258 7.12 -3.52 -17.71
C SER A 258 7.53 -2.11 -18.16
N HIS A 259 6.67 -1.12 -17.93
CA HIS A 259 6.88 0.28 -18.22
C HIS A 259 7.41 1.06 -17.01
N PHE A 260 7.78 0.37 -15.93
CA PHE A 260 8.44 0.98 -14.78
C PHE A 260 9.64 1.84 -15.25
N PRO A 261 9.91 3.01 -14.62
CA PRO A 261 11.01 3.87 -15.03
C PRO A 261 12.35 3.11 -15.10
N GLY A 262 13.03 3.15 -16.25
CA GLY A 262 14.25 2.38 -16.49
C GLY A 262 14.04 0.93 -16.98
N GLY A 263 12.79 0.46 -17.01
CA GLY A 263 12.40 -0.85 -17.51
C GLY A 263 12.64 -2.01 -16.55
N ARG A 264 12.37 -3.23 -17.02
CA ARG A 264 12.49 -4.48 -16.27
C ARG A 264 13.85 -4.65 -15.57
N ASP A 265 14.95 -4.41 -16.27
CA ASP A 265 16.29 -4.69 -15.73
C ASP A 265 16.62 -3.80 -14.52
N ILE A 266 16.25 -2.52 -14.59
CA ILE A 266 16.39 -1.57 -13.48
C ILE A 266 15.47 -1.96 -12.31
N PHE A 267 14.24 -2.37 -12.60
CA PHE A 267 13.31 -2.85 -11.58
C PHE A 267 13.91 -4.03 -10.77
N PHE A 268 14.50 -5.02 -11.45
CA PHE A 268 15.16 -6.14 -10.77
C PHE A 268 16.46 -5.76 -10.06
N GLN A 269 17.23 -4.84 -10.65
CA GLN A 269 18.47 -4.35 -10.05
C GLN A 269 18.19 -3.70 -8.69
N ASP A 270 17.23 -2.78 -8.61
CA ASP A 270 16.93 -2.07 -7.35
C ASP A 270 16.23 -2.98 -6.33
N MET A 271 15.42 -3.96 -6.77
CA MET A 271 14.91 -5.02 -5.86
C MET A 271 16.02 -5.84 -5.19
N ALA A 272 17.17 -6.00 -5.85
CA ALA A 272 18.29 -6.79 -5.35
C ALA A 272 19.16 -6.02 -4.33
N VAL A 273 19.13 -4.68 -4.34
CA VAL A 273 19.99 -3.85 -3.48
C VAL A 273 19.62 -3.95 -2.00
N GLY A 274 18.41 -4.41 -1.66
CA GLY A 274 18.00 -4.56 -0.27
C GLY A 274 17.64 -5.96 0.19
N ASP A 275 18.00 -6.99 -0.57
CA ASP A 275 18.04 -8.36 -0.04
C ASP A 275 19.24 -8.51 0.90
N CYS A 276 19.03 -8.13 2.17
CA CYS A 276 20.03 -8.27 3.23
C CYS A 276 19.75 -9.49 4.12
N GLY A 277 19.34 -10.61 3.51
CA GLY A 277 19.16 -11.89 4.22
C GLY A 277 18.21 -11.82 5.42
N THR A 278 18.17 -12.90 6.21
CA THR A 278 17.30 -12.95 7.39
C THR A 278 17.84 -12.03 8.50
N GLY A 279 17.19 -10.90 8.73
CA GLY A 279 17.34 -10.13 9.97
C GLY A 279 17.85 -8.70 9.87
N CYS A 280 17.84 -8.05 8.71
CA CYS A 280 18.06 -6.61 8.61
C CYS A 280 16.83 -5.90 8.04
N ALA A 281 16.27 -4.98 8.82
CA ALA A 281 15.55 -3.85 8.24
C ALA A 281 16.56 -3.15 7.33
N TRP A 282 16.25 -3.06 6.04
CA TRP A 282 16.96 -2.33 4.98
C TRP A 282 18.05 -1.42 5.54
N ARG A 283 19.32 -1.80 5.48
CA ARG A 283 20.40 -0.96 6.03
C ARG A 283 20.44 0.42 5.39
#